data_AF-A0A196S8D5-F1
#
_entry.id   AF-A0A196S8D5-F1
#
_cell.length_a   1.000
_cell.length_b   1.000
_cell.length_c   1.000
_cell.angle_alpha   90.00
_cell.angle_beta   90.00
_cell.angle_gamma   90.00
#
_symmetry.space_group_name_H-M   'P 1'
#
loop_
_entity.id
_entity.type
_entity.pdbx_description
1 polymer ?
#
loop_
_entity_poly.entity_id
_entity_poly.type
_entity_poly.pdbx_seq_one_letter_code
_entity_poly.pdbx_strand_id
1 'polypeptide(L)'
;MARKIFIGGNWKCNGTKASIETLIAAFNAAPELKADRDIVIAPTALHLGLAQSLLRKEIQVAAQNIWKVNGYGAFTGELSAPMLKDFGINWTLVGHSERRHTVAAESNELIAEKAKVALANGVKVILCIGELLEDRESGKTMDVCKAQLQAVVDAVEEKDWENIVIAYEPVWAIGTGKTATPDVAEETHSQIRAFMAAAVSPAVAEVNGYGAFTGELSAPMLKDFGINWTLVGHSERRHTVAAESNELIAEKAKVALANGVKVILCIGELLEDRESGKTMDVCKAQLQAVVDAVEEKDWENIVIAYEPVWAIGTGKTATPDVAEETHSQIRAFMAAAVSPAVAEQVRIIYGGSVSTKNCKDLIAKEDIDGFLVGGASLKPDFVDIINC
;
A
#
# COMPACT_ATOMS: atom_id res chain seq x y z
N MET A 1 -3.13 2.59 15.03
CA MET A 1 -3.87 3.59 15.84
C MET A 1 -5.33 3.59 15.43
N ALA A 2 -6.26 3.91 16.34
CA ALA A 2 -7.67 4.11 15.99
C ALA A 2 -7.84 5.38 15.14
N ARG A 3 -8.71 5.34 14.12
CA ARG A 3 -8.99 6.50 13.25
C ARG A 3 -9.70 7.59 14.05
N LYS A 4 -9.24 8.84 13.92
CA LYS A 4 -9.90 9.99 14.55
C LYS A 4 -11.27 10.20 13.91
N ILE A 5 -12.29 10.47 14.71
CA ILE A 5 -13.66 10.71 14.22
C ILE A 5 -13.68 12.08 13.52
N PHE A 6 -14.45 12.22 12.45
CA PHE A 6 -14.64 13.49 11.74
C PHE A 6 -16.13 13.77 11.57
N ILE A 7 -16.58 14.98 11.92
CA ILE A 7 -17.97 15.42 11.79
C ILE A 7 -17.99 16.71 10.96
N GLY A 8 -18.50 16.61 9.73
CA GLY A 8 -18.67 17.74 8.82
C GLY A 8 -20.12 18.23 8.76
N GLY A 9 -20.34 19.54 8.71
CA GLY A 9 -21.66 20.15 8.48
C GLY A 9 -21.63 21.13 7.31
N ASN A 10 -22.18 20.75 6.16
CA ASN A 10 -22.30 21.64 5.00
C ASN A 10 -23.64 22.40 5.04
N TRP A 11 -23.61 23.73 5.20
CA TRP A 11 -24.83 24.55 5.23
C TRP A 11 -25.42 24.79 3.84
N LYS A 12 -24.69 24.48 2.77
CA LYS A 12 -25.08 24.74 1.37
C LYS A 12 -25.47 26.21 1.19
N CYS A 13 -26.38 26.51 0.27
CA CYS A 13 -26.90 27.85 0.03
C CYS A 13 -28.02 28.23 1.01
N ASN A 14 -27.75 28.21 2.32
CA ASN A 14 -28.73 28.55 3.36
C ASN A 14 -28.20 29.61 4.34
N GLY A 15 -29.15 30.34 4.92
CA GLY A 15 -28.92 31.22 6.05
C GLY A 15 -28.89 32.71 5.69
N THR A 16 -29.33 33.51 6.66
CA THR A 16 -29.09 34.96 6.75
C THR A 16 -28.10 35.22 7.88
N LYS A 17 -27.51 36.42 7.94
CA LYS A 17 -26.63 36.80 9.06
C LYS A 17 -27.26 36.48 10.43
N ALA A 18 -28.50 36.90 10.67
CA ALA A 18 -29.20 36.70 11.94
C ALA A 18 -29.46 35.21 12.26
N SER A 19 -29.86 34.40 11.27
CA SER A 19 -30.08 32.97 11.49
C SER A 19 -28.77 32.23 11.75
N ILE A 20 -27.68 32.64 11.10
CA ILE A 20 -26.34 32.07 11.32
C ILE A 20 -25.82 32.44 12.71
N GLU A 21 -25.95 33.69 13.14
CA GLU A 21 -25.58 34.12 14.50
C GLU A 21 -26.37 33.32 15.56
N THR A 22 -27.67 33.12 15.34
CA THR A 22 -28.52 32.31 16.22
C THR A 22 -28.03 30.85 16.28
N LEU A 23 -27.70 30.25 15.14
CA LEU A 23 -27.20 28.87 15.08
C LEU A 23 -25.84 28.72 15.77
N ILE A 24 -24.93 29.66 15.54
CA ILE A 24 -23.61 29.68 16.19
C ILE A 24 -23.76 29.87 17.71
N ALA A 25 -24.66 30.73 18.16
CA ALA A 25 -24.94 30.90 19.58
C ALA A 25 -25.41 29.59 20.22
N ALA A 26 -26.23 28.79 19.52
CA ALA A 26 -26.63 27.47 19.99
C ALA A 26 -25.46 26.48 20.07
N PHE A 27 -24.55 26.47 19.07
CA PHE A 27 -23.33 25.65 19.12
C PHE A 27 -22.38 26.04 20.24
N ASN A 28 -22.26 27.34 20.51
CA ASN A 28 -21.42 27.86 21.59
C ASN A 28 -22.02 27.60 22.98
N ALA A 29 -23.35 27.58 23.09
CA ALA A 29 -24.07 27.24 24.31
C ALA A 29 -24.11 25.73 24.60
N ALA A 30 -23.79 24.89 23.61
CA ALA A 30 -23.68 23.45 23.83
C ALA A 30 -22.61 23.15 24.91
N PRO A 31 -22.80 22.10 25.72
CA PRO A 31 -21.80 21.65 26.69
C PRO A 31 -20.45 21.27 26.06
N GLU A 32 -19.65 20.52 26.80
CA GLU A 32 -18.39 20.00 26.29
C GLU A 32 -18.56 19.23 24.98
N LEU A 33 -17.77 19.60 23.97
CA LEU A 33 -17.64 18.85 22.73
C LEU A 33 -16.52 17.82 22.91
N LYS A 34 -16.79 16.57 22.54
CA LYS A 34 -15.81 15.49 22.69
C LYS A 34 -14.54 15.81 21.90
N ALA A 35 -13.39 15.77 22.56
CA ALA A 35 -12.08 16.06 21.95
C ALA A 35 -11.54 14.94 21.04
N ASP A 36 -12.23 13.80 20.96
CA ASP A 36 -11.85 12.63 20.17
C ASP A 36 -12.12 12.76 18.66
N ARG A 37 -12.61 13.93 18.22
CA ARG A 37 -13.06 14.17 16.85
C ARG A 37 -12.70 15.54 16.32
N ASP A 38 -12.60 15.65 15.01
CA ASP A 38 -12.65 16.92 14.31
C ASP A 38 -14.10 17.32 14.01
N ILE A 39 -14.41 18.59 14.21
CA ILE A 39 -15.72 19.18 13.92
C ILE A 39 -15.50 20.34 12.95
N VAL A 40 -16.10 20.26 11.76
CA VAL A 40 -15.87 21.22 10.68
C VAL A 40 -17.19 21.67 10.08
N ILE A 41 -17.42 22.98 9.97
CA ILE A 41 -18.65 23.55 9.41
C ILE A 41 -18.34 24.37 8.15
N ALA A 42 -19.11 24.16 7.09
CA ALA A 42 -18.96 24.85 5.81
C ALA A 42 -20.13 25.80 5.54
N PRO A 43 -20.05 27.08 5.98
CA PRO A 43 -21.04 28.11 5.66
C PRO A 43 -20.90 28.61 4.21
N THR A 44 -21.84 29.44 3.75
CA THR A 44 -21.69 30.12 2.45
C THR A 44 -20.49 31.08 2.48
N ALA A 45 -19.94 31.41 1.29
CA ALA A 45 -18.79 32.31 1.16
C ALA A 45 -18.97 33.65 1.90
N LEU A 46 -20.17 34.22 1.87
CA LEU A 46 -20.50 35.48 2.56
C LEU A 46 -20.47 35.37 4.09
N HIS A 47 -20.65 34.17 4.64
CA HIS A 47 -20.72 33.92 6.08
C HIS A 47 -19.41 33.34 6.65
N LEU A 48 -18.38 33.07 5.82
CA LEU A 48 -17.12 32.46 6.27
C LEU A 48 -16.44 33.25 7.39
N GLY A 49 -16.21 34.54 7.21
CA GLY A 49 -15.58 35.39 8.24
C GLY A 49 -16.43 35.54 9.51
N LEU A 50 -17.76 35.56 9.36
CA LEU A 50 -18.69 35.59 10.50
C LEU A 50 -18.59 34.29 11.32
N ALA A 51 -18.62 33.14 10.65
CA ALA A 51 -18.49 31.85 11.30
C ALA A 51 -17.12 31.70 11.98
N GLN A 52 -16.04 32.08 11.29
CA GLN A 52 -14.68 32.00 11.80
C GLN A 52 -14.47 32.87 13.05
N SER A 53 -15.14 34.01 13.13
CA SER A 53 -15.00 34.93 14.27
C SER A 53 -15.88 34.58 15.48
N LEU A 54 -17.01 33.89 15.26
CA LEU A 54 -17.99 33.64 16.32
C LEU A 54 -18.02 32.19 16.83
N LEU A 55 -17.61 31.20 16.03
CA LEU A 55 -17.59 29.81 16.47
C LEU A 55 -16.53 29.60 17.57
N ARG A 56 -16.87 28.78 18.57
CA ARG A 56 -15.90 28.29 19.54
C ARG A 56 -14.76 27.51 18.87
N LYS A 57 -13.56 27.59 19.43
CA LYS A 57 -12.29 27.10 18.87
C LYS A 57 -12.27 25.61 18.50
N GLU A 58 -13.13 24.80 19.12
CA GLU A 58 -13.24 23.37 18.84
C GLU A 58 -13.90 23.08 17.49
N ILE A 59 -14.63 24.05 16.93
CA ILE A 59 -15.30 23.94 15.63
C ILE A 59 -14.50 24.72 14.60
N GLN A 60 -13.98 24.01 13.60
CA GLN A 60 -13.25 24.59 12.48
C GLN A 60 -14.21 25.03 11.38
N VAL A 61 -13.78 26.00 10.56
CA VAL A 61 -14.55 26.50 9.42
C VAL A 61 -13.94 26.00 8.11
N ALA A 62 -14.80 25.62 7.17
CA ALA A 62 -14.44 25.24 5.81
C ALA A 62 -15.12 26.12 4.77
N ALA A 63 -14.47 26.39 3.64
CA ALA A 63 -15.17 26.90 2.47
C ALA A 63 -15.97 25.77 1.79
N GLN A 64 -17.07 26.11 1.11
CA GLN A 64 -17.87 25.14 0.35
C GLN A 64 -17.26 24.81 -1.04
N ASN A 65 -16.33 25.64 -1.52
CA ASN A 65 -15.65 25.48 -2.79
C ASN A 65 -14.40 26.39 -2.84
N ILE A 66 -13.44 26.04 -3.68
CA ILE A 66 -12.31 26.89 -4.09
C ILE A 66 -12.06 26.78 -5.59
N TRP A 67 -11.30 27.72 -6.12
CA TRP A 67 -10.80 27.68 -7.49
C TRP A 67 -9.47 26.94 -7.61
N LYS A 68 -9.16 26.53 -8.83
CA LYS A 68 -7.99 25.71 -9.17
C LYS A 68 -6.68 26.47 -9.37
N VAL A 69 -6.66 27.78 -9.16
CA VAL A 69 -5.46 28.60 -9.38
C VAL A 69 -4.75 28.84 -8.07
N ASN A 70 -3.45 28.53 -8.07
CA ASN A 70 -2.55 28.75 -6.96
C ASN A 70 -2.14 30.23 -6.87
N GLY A 71 -3.08 31.10 -6.48
CA GLY A 71 -2.87 32.54 -6.38
C GLY A 71 -4.11 33.37 -6.64
N TYR A 72 -3.89 34.64 -6.97
CA TYR A 72 -4.94 35.59 -7.37
C TYR A 72 -4.99 35.69 -8.90
N GLY A 73 -6.15 36.04 -9.46
CA GLY A 73 -6.29 36.19 -10.91
C GLY A 73 -7.68 36.63 -11.36
N ALA A 74 -7.86 36.68 -12.68
CA ALA A 74 -9.11 37.11 -13.32
C ALA A 74 -10.18 36.00 -13.33
N PHE A 75 -10.68 35.64 -12.15
CA PHE A 75 -11.71 34.61 -11.94
C PHE A 75 -12.88 35.19 -11.15
N THR A 76 -13.66 36.05 -11.80
CA THR A 76 -14.76 36.78 -11.16
C THR A 76 -15.73 35.84 -10.44
N GLY A 77 -15.92 36.05 -9.14
CA GLY A 77 -16.85 35.28 -8.30
C GLY A 77 -16.24 34.06 -7.61
N GLU A 78 -14.98 33.72 -7.90
CA GLU A 78 -14.31 32.57 -7.31
C GLU A 78 -13.48 32.94 -6.06
N LEU A 79 -13.26 31.95 -5.19
CA LEU A 79 -12.37 32.06 -4.02
C LEU A 79 -11.06 31.31 -4.29
N SER A 80 -9.92 31.91 -3.96
CA SER A 80 -8.62 31.24 -4.03
C SER A 80 -8.18 30.69 -2.67
N ALA A 81 -7.35 29.64 -2.68
CA ALA A 81 -6.83 29.06 -1.43
C ALA A 81 -6.06 30.08 -0.56
N PRO A 82 -5.23 31.00 -1.12
CA PRO A 82 -4.62 32.06 -0.32
C PRO A 82 -5.62 32.97 0.40
N MET A 83 -6.80 33.25 -0.18
CA MET A 83 -7.83 34.03 0.51
C MET A 83 -8.35 33.31 1.75
N LEU A 84 -8.52 31.98 1.68
CA LEU A 84 -8.95 31.21 2.84
C LEU A 84 -7.88 31.22 3.94
N LYS A 85 -6.62 31.05 3.57
CA LYS A 85 -5.49 31.08 4.52
C LYS A 85 -5.36 32.42 5.23
N ASP A 86 -5.55 33.53 4.51
CA ASP A 86 -5.54 34.88 5.08
C ASP A 86 -6.61 35.04 6.19
N PHE A 87 -7.77 34.43 6.01
CA PHE A 87 -8.85 34.42 7.01
C PHE A 87 -8.69 33.32 8.08
N GLY A 88 -7.59 32.56 8.08
CA GLY A 88 -7.37 31.45 9.02
C GLY A 88 -8.28 30.25 8.78
N ILE A 89 -8.90 30.14 7.60
CA ILE A 89 -9.78 29.05 7.20
C ILE A 89 -8.91 27.97 6.56
N ASN A 90 -8.84 26.81 7.22
CA ASN A 90 -7.89 25.75 6.85
C ASN A 90 -8.57 24.53 6.21
N TRP A 91 -9.86 24.61 5.88
CA TRP A 91 -10.58 23.54 5.20
C TRP A 91 -11.36 24.04 3.99
N THR A 92 -11.56 23.16 3.01
CA THR A 92 -12.54 23.39 1.93
C THR A 92 -13.18 22.08 1.49
N LEU A 93 -14.42 22.16 1.02
CA LEU A 93 -15.04 21.10 0.23
C LEU A 93 -14.61 21.23 -1.22
N VAL A 94 -14.45 20.09 -1.90
CA VAL A 94 -14.34 20.00 -3.35
C VAL A 94 -15.15 18.81 -3.86
N GLY A 95 -15.72 18.95 -5.06
CA GLY A 95 -16.44 17.85 -5.72
C GLY A 95 -17.78 17.47 -5.11
N HIS A 96 -18.43 18.35 -4.34
CA HIS A 96 -19.79 18.11 -3.87
C HIS A 96 -20.73 17.84 -5.05
N SER A 97 -21.67 16.89 -4.90
CA SER A 97 -22.52 16.39 -5.99
C SER A 97 -23.30 17.48 -6.71
N GLU A 98 -23.79 18.50 -5.99
CA GLU A 98 -24.46 19.67 -6.59
C GLU A 98 -23.56 20.40 -7.60
N ARG A 99 -22.25 20.50 -7.33
CA ARG A 99 -21.29 21.13 -8.24
C ARG A 99 -20.99 20.23 -9.43
N ARG A 100 -20.91 18.91 -9.22
CA ARG A 100 -20.72 17.91 -10.29
C ARG A 100 -21.90 17.83 -11.24
N HIS A 101 -23.14 17.92 -10.75
CA HIS A 101 -24.32 17.52 -11.53
C HIS A 101 -25.38 18.62 -11.71
N THR A 102 -25.47 19.59 -10.80
CA THR A 102 -26.62 20.51 -10.77
C THR A 102 -26.25 21.93 -11.17
N VAL A 103 -25.14 22.48 -10.67
CA VAL A 103 -24.88 23.93 -10.79
C VAL A 103 -23.67 24.30 -11.65
N ALA A 104 -22.70 23.40 -11.85
CA ALA A 104 -21.42 23.76 -12.47
C ALA A 104 -20.79 22.68 -13.36
N ALA A 105 -21.34 21.46 -13.40
CA ALA A 105 -20.81 20.33 -14.18
C ALA A 105 -19.30 20.09 -13.95
N GLU A 106 -18.83 20.22 -12.70
CA GLU A 106 -17.39 20.09 -12.42
C GLU A 106 -16.89 18.67 -12.68
N SER A 107 -15.89 18.56 -13.56
CA SER A 107 -15.28 17.28 -13.93
C SER A 107 -14.35 16.75 -12.84
N ASN A 108 -14.01 15.46 -12.91
CA ASN A 108 -13.06 14.83 -12.00
C ASN A 108 -11.70 15.53 -12.01
N GLU A 109 -11.23 15.92 -13.20
CA GLU A 109 -9.95 16.60 -13.40
C GLU A 109 -9.95 17.99 -12.75
N LEU A 110 -11.02 18.79 -12.95
CA LEU A 110 -11.14 20.10 -12.31
C LEU A 110 -11.16 19.98 -10.79
N ILE A 111 -11.84 18.97 -10.25
CA ILE A 111 -11.91 18.74 -8.80
C ILE A 111 -10.55 18.32 -8.25
N ALA A 112 -9.81 17.49 -8.99
CA ALA A 112 -8.45 17.12 -8.65
C ALA A 112 -7.49 18.32 -8.65
N GLU A 113 -7.57 19.19 -9.66
CA GLU A 113 -6.79 20.44 -9.71
C GLU A 113 -7.09 21.35 -8.51
N LYS A 114 -8.36 21.47 -8.12
CA LYS A 114 -8.76 22.22 -6.91
C LYS A 114 -8.20 21.60 -5.64
N ALA A 115 -8.33 20.29 -5.46
CA ALA A 115 -7.79 19.58 -4.30
C ALA A 115 -6.29 19.83 -4.16
N LYS A 116 -5.53 19.63 -5.26
CA LYS A 116 -4.09 19.89 -5.33
C LYS A 116 -3.74 21.32 -4.91
N VAL A 117 -4.45 22.33 -5.42
CA VAL A 117 -4.20 23.74 -5.07
C VAL A 117 -4.53 24.05 -3.61
N ALA A 118 -5.62 23.49 -3.06
CA ALA A 118 -5.92 23.61 -1.63
C ALA A 118 -4.74 23.10 -0.78
N LEU A 119 -4.31 21.86 -1.05
CA LEU A 119 -3.28 21.15 -0.28
C LEU A 119 -1.93 21.87 -0.38
N ALA A 120 -1.55 22.34 -1.58
CA ALA A 120 -0.33 23.12 -1.79
C ALA A 120 -0.29 24.44 -1.00
N ASN A 121 -1.45 24.97 -0.59
CA ASN A 121 -1.57 26.17 0.24
C ASN A 121 -1.82 25.84 1.73
N GLY A 122 -1.75 24.57 2.13
CA GLY A 122 -2.03 24.14 3.49
C GLY A 122 -3.50 24.33 3.89
N VAL A 123 -4.42 24.20 2.92
CA VAL A 123 -5.87 24.08 3.14
C VAL A 123 -6.23 22.60 2.99
N LYS A 124 -6.76 22.00 4.05
CA LYS A 124 -7.22 20.61 4.08
C LYS A 124 -8.50 20.43 3.26
N VAL A 125 -8.71 19.23 2.74
CA VAL A 125 -9.77 18.97 1.76
C VAL A 125 -10.78 17.96 2.29
N ILE A 126 -12.06 18.31 2.20
CA ILE A 126 -13.17 17.36 2.26
C ILE A 126 -13.53 17.02 0.82
N LEU A 127 -13.12 15.85 0.35
CA LEU A 127 -13.30 15.36 -1.01
C LEU A 127 -14.61 14.58 -1.10
N CYS A 128 -15.60 15.15 -1.77
CA CYS A 128 -16.90 14.50 -1.96
C CYS A 128 -16.88 13.58 -3.19
N ILE A 129 -17.38 12.36 -3.00
CA ILE A 129 -17.57 11.34 -4.05
C ILE A 129 -18.93 10.66 -3.87
N GLY A 130 -19.46 10.07 -4.93
CA GLY A 130 -20.72 9.33 -4.88
C GLY A 130 -21.31 9.10 -6.25
N GLU A 131 -22.10 8.05 -6.36
CA GLU A 131 -22.77 7.61 -7.58
C GLU A 131 -24.20 8.16 -7.70
N LEU A 132 -24.71 8.30 -8.94
CA LEU A 132 -26.13 8.61 -9.18
C LEU A 132 -27.00 7.37 -8.90
N LEU A 133 -28.32 7.56 -8.81
CA LEU A 133 -29.25 6.43 -8.58
C LEU A 133 -29.12 5.37 -9.70
N GLU A 134 -29.03 5.82 -10.95
CA GLU A 134 -28.90 4.94 -12.11
C GLU A 134 -27.59 4.13 -12.08
N ASP A 135 -26.49 4.74 -11.63
CA ASP A 135 -25.21 4.04 -11.47
C ASP A 135 -25.32 2.94 -10.42
N ARG A 136 -26.01 3.22 -9.31
CA ARG A 136 -26.25 2.22 -8.26
C ARG A 136 -27.14 1.08 -8.76
N GLU A 137 -28.26 1.40 -9.40
CA GLU A 137 -29.20 0.41 -9.93
C GLU A 137 -28.58 -0.45 -11.04
N SER A 138 -27.57 0.06 -11.73
CA SER A 138 -26.79 -0.67 -12.74
C SER A 138 -25.51 -1.34 -12.20
N GLY A 139 -25.26 -1.31 -10.88
CA GLY A 139 -24.12 -1.97 -10.25
C GLY A 139 -22.77 -1.28 -10.47
N LYS A 140 -22.77 0.00 -10.87
CA LYS A 140 -21.58 0.81 -11.19
C LYS A 140 -21.10 1.71 -10.05
N THR A 141 -21.62 1.55 -8.83
CA THR A 141 -21.26 2.38 -7.67
C THR A 141 -19.75 2.56 -7.52
N MET A 142 -18.99 1.46 -7.58
CA MET A 142 -17.54 1.54 -7.44
C MET A 142 -16.81 2.01 -8.68
N ASP A 143 -17.33 1.80 -9.88
CA ASP A 143 -16.70 2.33 -11.10
C ASP A 143 -16.71 3.86 -11.06
N VAL A 144 -17.84 4.45 -10.65
CA VAL A 144 -17.98 5.89 -10.48
C VAL A 144 -17.10 6.41 -9.35
N CYS A 145 -17.14 5.78 -8.16
CA CYS A 145 -16.34 6.23 -7.02
C CYS A 145 -14.83 6.12 -7.31
N LYS A 146 -14.37 5.05 -7.97
CA LYS A 146 -12.97 4.89 -8.38
C LYS A 146 -12.57 5.94 -9.39
N ALA A 147 -13.36 6.21 -10.42
CA ALA A 147 -13.03 7.24 -11.40
C ALA A 147 -12.92 8.64 -10.76
N GLN A 148 -13.80 8.96 -9.80
CA GLN A 148 -13.77 10.21 -9.06
C GLN A 148 -12.53 10.31 -8.14
N LEU A 149 -12.16 9.23 -7.47
CA LEU A 149 -10.99 9.19 -6.59
C LEU A 149 -9.67 9.17 -7.38
N GLN A 150 -9.59 8.38 -8.45
CA GLN A 150 -8.38 8.19 -9.26
C GLN A 150 -7.85 9.52 -9.79
N ALA A 151 -8.73 10.40 -10.28
CA ALA A 151 -8.31 11.72 -10.74
C ALA A 151 -7.59 12.54 -9.65
N VAL A 152 -8.01 12.41 -8.39
CA VAL A 152 -7.34 13.08 -7.26
C VAL A 152 -6.04 12.37 -6.89
N VAL A 153 -6.05 11.02 -6.88
CA VAL A 153 -4.84 10.21 -6.68
C VAL A 153 -3.74 10.61 -7.67
N ASP A 154 -4.09 10.77 -8.95
CA ASP A 154 -3.13 11.15 -10.00
C ASP A 154 -2.62 12.59 -9.86
N ALA A 155 -3.33 13.45 -9.13
CA ALA A 155 -3.03 14.88 -9.04
C ALA A 155 -2.24 15.28 -7.79
N VAL A 156 -2.31 14.51 -6.69
CA VAL A 156 -1.73 14.84 -5.38
C VAL A 156 -0.68 13.81 -4.95
N GLU A 157 0.16 14.16 -3.97
CA GLU A 157 1.20 13.28 -3.45
C GLU A 157 0.67 12.41 -2.30
N GLU A 158 1.32 11.27 -2.02
CA GLU A 158 0.93 10.35 -0.93
C GLU A 158 0.78 11.07 0.41
N LYS A 159 1.77 11.91 0.77
CA LYS A 159 1.73 12.69 2.01
C LYS A 159 0.52 13.63 2.12
N ASP A 160 -0.06 14.04 1.00
CA ASP A 160 -1.18 14.99 1.03
C ASP A 160 -2.45 14.34 1.59
N TRP A 161 -2.56 13.01 1.54
CA TRP A 161 -3.71 12.26 2.05
C TRP A 161 -3.88 12.34 3.57
N GLU A 162 -2.85 12.76 4.32
CA GLU A 162 -3.00 13.10 5.75
C GLU A 162 -3.93 14.32 5.97
N ASN A 163 -4.13 15.13 4.92
CA ASN A 163 -4.90 16.36 4.92
C ASN A 163 -6.19 16.26 4.07
N ILE A 164 -6.57 15.05 3.65
CA ILE A 164 -7.79 14.78 2.88
C ILE A 164 -8.74 13.90 3.69
N VAL A 165 -10.02 14.28 3.73
CA VAL A 165 -11.12 13.45 4.22
C VAL A 165 -12.02 13.11 3.04
N ILE A 166 -12.21 11.82 2.78
CA ILE A 166 -13.15 11.36 1.74
C ILE A 166 -14.55 11.32 2.35
N ALA A 167 -15.47 12.09 1.76
CA ALA A 167 -16.89 12.08 2.07
C ALA A 167 -17.63 11.29 0.98
N TYR A 168 -17.97 10.04 1.28
CA TYR A 168 -18.87 9.26 0.43
C TYR A 168 -20.32 9.71 0.65
N GLU A 169 -20.91 10.32 -0.36
CA GLU A 169 -22.24 10.90 -0.35
C GLU A 169 -23.03 10.39 -1.57
N PRO A 170 -23.63 9.18 -1.50
CA PRO A 170 -24.43 8.64 -2.60
C PRO A 170 -25.47 9.66 -3.05
N VAL A 171 -25.41 10.09 -4.30
CA VAL A 171 -26.15 11.29 -4.76
C VAL A 171 -27.66 11.09 -4.62
N TRP A 172 -28.10 9.85 -4.81
CA TRP A 172 -29.49 9.44 -4.66
C TRP A 172 -30.03 9.49 -3.23
N ALA A 173 -29.18 9.64 -2.22
CA ALA A 173 -29.58 9.79 -0.81
C ALA A 173 -29.60 11.26 -0.34
N ILE A 174 -29.20 12.22 -1.18
CA ILE A 174 -29.09 13.64 -0.82
C ILE A 174 -30.43 14.33 -1.11
N GLY A 175 -31.18 14.64 -0.05
CA GLY A 175 -32.41 15.44 -0.16
C GLY A 175 -33.58 14.77 -0.89
N THR A 176 -33.48 13.46 -1.16
CA THR A 176 -34.50 12.68 -1.88
C THR A 176 -35.52 11.99 -0.96
N GLY A 177 -35.26 11.99 0.36
CA GLY A 177 -36.02 11.22 1.34
C GLY A 177 -35.65 9.73 1.39
N LYS A 178 -34.76 9.25 0.49
CA LYS A 178 -34.13 7.93 0.59
C LYS A 178 -32.82 8.05 1.36
N THR A 179 -32.51 7.08 2.21
CA THR A 179 -31.27 7.05 3.00
C THR A 179 -30.52 5.75 2.74
N ALA A 180 -29.20 5.84 2.56
CA ALA A 180 -28.36 4.65 2.59
C ALA A 180 -28.44 4.00 3.97
N THR A 181 -28.59 2.68 4.01
CA THR A 181 -28.51 1.93 5.28
C THR A 181 -27.06 1.91 5.77
N PRO A 182 -26.82 1.70 7.08
CA PRO A 182 -25.46 1.54 7.60
C PRO A 182 -24.66 0.46 6.87
N ASP A 183 -25.28 -0.67 6.52
CA ASP A 183 -24.63 -1.77 5.81
C ASP A 183 -24.19 -1.35 4.39
N VAL A 184 -25.03 -0.63 3.67
CA VAL A 184 -24.70 -0.08 2.33
C VAL A 184 -23.53 0.90 2.40
N ALA A 185 -23.53 1.76 3.41
CA ALA A 185 -22.46 2.71 3.63
C ALA A 185 -21.15 2.00 3.98
N GLU A 186 -21.20 0.99 4.86
CA GLU A 186 -20.02 0.22 5.27
C GLU A 186 -19.46 -0.64 4.13
N GLU A 187 -20.31 -1.26 3.32
CA GLU A 187 -19.91 -2.01 2.13
C GLU A 187 -19.12 -1.12 1.16
N THR A 188 -19.66 0.06 0.84
CA THR A 188 -19.00 0.99 -0.08
C THR A 188 -17.73 1.57 0.53
N HIS A 189 -17.76 1.93 1.81
CA HIS A 189 -16.58 2.39 2.55
C HIS A 189 -15.45 1.35 2.56
N SER A 190 -15.77 0.07 2.73
CA SER A 190 -14.79 -1.02 2.67
C SER A 190 -14.10 -1.08 1.30
N GLN A 191 -14.89 -0.97 0.22
CA GLN A 191 -14.37 -0.97 -1.15
C GLN A 191 -13.56 0.28 -1.50
N ILE A 192 -13.98 1.46 -1.01
CA ILE A 192 -13.19 2.70 -1.11
C ILE A 192 -11.86 2.52 -0.39
N ARG A 193 -11.85 2.00 0.85
CA ARG A 193 -10.61 1.75 1.59
C ARG A 193 -9.67 0.79 0.84
N ALA A 194 -10.20 -0.29 0.28
CA ALA A 194 -9.41 -1.24 -0.51
C ALA A 194 -8.78 -0.56 -1.74
N PHE A 195 -9.55 0.26 -2.46
CA PHE A 195 -9.02 1.04 -3.58
C PHE A 195 -7.93 2.02 -3.13
N MET A 196 -8.18 2.81 -2.09
CA MET A 196 -7.23 3.81 -1.59
C MET A 196 -5.92 3.18 -1.12
N ALA A 197 -5.98 2.02 -0.46
CA ALA A 197 -4.80 1.27 -0.05
C ALA A 197 -3.93 0.84 -1.25
N ALA A 198 -4.56 0.49 -2.37
CA ALA A 198 -3.85 0.12 -3.60
C ALA A 198 -3.38 1.33 -4.43
N ALA A 199 -4.13 2.44 -4.40
CA ALA A 199 -3.94 3.56 -5.31
C ALA A 199 -3.02 4.68 -4.77
N VAL A 200 -2.98 4.89 -3.44
CA VAL A 200 -2.19 5.95 -2.81
C VAL A 200 -0.82 5.46 -2.33
N SER A 201 -0.67 4.15 -2.15
CA SER A 201 0.64 3.55 -1.94
C SER A 201 1.37 3.49 -3.30
N PRO A 202 2.64 3.91 -3.40
CA PRO A 202 3.43 3.55 -4.56
C PRO A 202 3.45 2.02 -4.69
N ALA A 203 3.41 1.55 -5.93
CA ALA A 203 3.85 0.21 -6.25
C ALA A 203 5.24 0.01 -5.59
N VAL A 204 5.39 -1.12 -4.90
CA VAL A 204 6.57 -1.54 -4.13
C VAL A 204 6.65 -0.87 -2.75
N ALA A 205 6.17 -1.60 -1.73
CA ALA A 205 6.31 -1.23 -0.34
C ALA A 205 7.78 -1.35 0.06
N GLU A 206 8.51 -0.22 0.06
CA GLU A 206 9.85 -0.11 0.64
C GLU A 206 9.88 -0.79 2.00
N VAL A 207 10.46 -2.00 2.07
CA VAL A 207 10.57 -2.78 3.30
C VAL A 207 11.65 -2.17 4.23
N ASN A 208 11.85 -0.84 4.25
CA ASN A 208 12.93 -0.20 5.00
C ASN A 208 12.49 0.38 6.38
N GLY A 209 11.63 -0.33 7.13
CA GLY A 209 11.38 0.02 8.54
C GLY A 209 10.04 -0.42 9.13
N TYR A 210 9.71 0.17 10.30
CA TYR A 210 8.40 0.02 10.95
C TYR A 210 7.31 0.64 10.07
N GLY A 211 6.21 -0.09 9.85
CA GLY A 211 5.07 0.39 9.05
C GLY A 211 3.77 -0.34 9.40
N ALA A 212 2.68 0.02 8.73
CA ALA A 212 1.33 -0.51 8.99
C ALA A 212 1.11 -1.92 8.39
N PHE A 213 1.98 -2.86 8.71
CA PHE A 213 1.97 -4.24 8.20
C PHE A 213 1.52 -5.23 9.29
N THR A 214 0.22 -5.23 9.59
CA THR A 214 -0.34 -6.06 10.68
C THR A 214 -0.12 -7.55 10.38
N GLY A 215 0.69 -8.22 11.20
CA GLY A 215 0.98 -9.66 11.09
C GLY A 215 2.33 -9.99 10.41
N GLU A 216 3.02 -8.99 9.86
CA GLU A 216 4.35 -9.16 9.24
C GLU A 216 5.47 -8.78 10.22
N LEU A 217 6.70 -9.25 9.94
CA LEU A 217 7.92 -8.94 10.70
C LEU A 217 8.86 -8.08 9.85
N SER A 218 9.47 -7.05 10.46
CA SER A 218 10.44 -6.20 9.78
C SER A 218 11.89 -6.62 10.09
N ALA A 219 12.83 -6.31 9.19
CA ALA A 219 14.25 -6.58 9.42
C ALA A 219 14.81 -5.92 10.71
N PRO A 220 14.41 -4.69 11.08
CA PRO A 220 14.74 -4.12 12.38
C PRO A 220 14.22 -4.93 13.57
N MET A 221 13.01 -5.51 13.49
CA MET A 221 12.50 -6.38 14.55
C MET A 221 13.38 -7.63 14.68
N LEU A 222 13.77 -8.28 13.57
CA LEU A 222 14.68 -9.42 13.62
C LEU A 222 16.00 -9.06 14.31
N LYS A 223 16.57 -7.91 13.97
CA LYS A 223 17.79 -7.40 14.62
C LYS A 223 17.64 -7.16 16.11
N ASP A 224 16.51 -6.59 16.54
CA ASP A 224 16.22 -6.35 17.96
C ASP A 224 16.21 -7.67 18.77
N PHE A 225 15.73 -8.76 18.17
CA PHE A 225 15.76 -10.10 18.76
C PHE A 225 17.08 -10.86 18.56
N GLY A 226 18.11 -10.24 17.97
CA GLY A 226 19.38 -10.89 17.67
C GLY A 226 19.32 -11.94 16.55
N ILE A 227 18.24 -11.94 15.77
CA ILE A 227 18.06 -12.83 14.61
C ILE A 227 18.79 -12.22 13.41
N ASN A 228 19.78 -12.94 12.90
CA ASN A 228 20.70 -12.43 11.88
C ASN A 228 20.49 -13.00 10.47
N TRP A 229 19.53 -13.91 10.30
CA TRP A 229 19.21 -14.55 9.03
C TRP A 229 17.70 -14.51 8.80
N THR A 230 17.30 -14.31 7.55
CA THR A 230 15.92 -14.43 7.11
C THR A 230 15.84 -15.21 5.80
N LEU A 231 14.70 -15.85 5.55
CA LEU A 231 14.40 -16.54 4.31
C LEU A 231 13.46 -15.67 3.48
N VAL A 232 13.77 -15.51 2.19
CA VAL A 232 12.91 -14.82 1.23
C VAL A 232 12.64 -15.69 0.01
N GLY A 233 11.44 -15.57 -0.56
CA GLY A 233 11.09 -16.26 -1.80
C GLY A 233 10.81 -17.76 -1.67
N HIS A 234 10.43 -18.24 -0.49
CA HIS A 234 9.99 -19.63 -0.34
C HIS A 234 8.84 -19.96 -1.30
N SER A 235 8.80 -21.20 -1.79
CA SER A 235 7.77 -21.67 -2.72
C SER A 235 6.34 -21.43 -2.22
N GLU A 236 6.07 -21.61 -0.93
CA GLU A 236 4.73 -21.39 -0.35
C GLU A 236 4.33 -19.91 -0.42
N ARG A 237 5.28 -19.00 -0.18
CA ARG A 237 5.06 -17.55 -0.27
C ARG A 237 4.83 -17.12 -1.72
N ARG A 238 5.56 -17.73 -2.66
CA ARG A 238 5.41 -17.50 -4.12
C ARG A 238 4.11 -18.05 -4.69
N HIS A 239 3.67 -19.23 -4.27
CA HIS A 239 2.62 -19.97 -4.99
C HIS A 239 1.35 -20.23 -4.19
N THR A 240 1.40 -20.22 -2.85
CA THR A 240 0.30 -20.74 -2.03
C THR A 240 -0.35 -19.70 -1.13
N VAL A 241 0.43 -18.84 -0.46
CA VAL A 241 -0.10 -17.94 0.59
C VAL A 241 -0.02 -16.44 0.29
N ALA A 242 0.88 -15.97 -0.58
CA ALA A 242 1.06 -14.53 -0.81
C ALA A 242 1.35 -14.09 -2.25
N ALA A 243 1.53 -15.02 -3.20
CA ALA A 243 1.84 -14.70 -4.59
C ALA A 243 3.01 -13.70 -4.74
N GLU A 244 4.05 -13.84 -3.90
CA GLU A 244 5.18 -12.89 -3.88
C GLU A 244 5.91 -12.89 -5.24
N SER A 245 5.99 -11.71 -5.87
CA SER A 245 6.68 -11.54 -7.15
C SER A 245 8.20 -11.52 -6.99
N ASN A 246 8.94 -11.69 -8.09
CA ASN A 246 10.40 -11.62 -8.08
C ASN A 246 10.90 -10.26 -7.59
N GLU A 247 10.21 -9.19 -7.96
CA GLU A 247 10.52 -7.81 -7.60
C GLU A 247 10.35 -7.59 -6.08
N LEU A 248 9.24 -8.07 -5.50
CA LEU A 248 9.01 -7.99 -4.06
C LEU A 248 10.06 -8.79 -3.26
N ILE A 249 10.47 -9.94 -3.77
CA ILE A 249 11.47 -10.80 -3.11
C ILE A 249 12.85 -10.15 -3.17
N ALA A 250 13.21 -9.55 -4.31
CA ALA A 250 14.43 -8.80 -4.48
C ALA A 250 14.50 -7.58 -3.54
N GLU A 251 13.38 -6.88 -3.38
CA GLU A 251 13.25 -5.81 -2.42
C GLU A 251 13.45 -6.30 -0.97
N LYS A 252 12.76 -7.37 -0.57
CA LYS A 252 12.91 -7.96 0.78
C LYS A 252 14.37 -8.36 1.05
N ALA A 253 15.05 -8.92 0.05
CA ALA A 253 16.46 -9.28 0.15
C ALA A 253 17.33 -8.04 0.39
N LYS A 254 17.19 -7.01 -0.47
CA LYS A 254 17.91 -5.74 -0.36
C LYS A 254 17.73 -5.09 1.01
N VAL A 255 16.50 -5.08 1.51
CA VAL A 255 16.13 -4.54 2.81
C VAL A 255 16.78 -5.29 3.96
N ALA A 256 16.75 -6.63 3.92
CA ALA A 256 17.33 -7.44 4.97
C ALA A 256 18.82 -7.12 5.08
N LEU A 257 19.52 -7.11 3.94
CA LEU A 257 20.94 -6.81 3.82
C LEU A 257 21.26 -5.39 4.31
N ALA A 258 20.47 -4.38 3.92
CA ALA A 258 20.63 -2.99 4.37
C ALA A 258 20.47 -2.83 5.89
N ASN A 259 19.69 -3.70 6.53
CA ASN A 259 19.51 -3.75 7.98
C ASN A 259 20.43 -4.79 8.67
N GLY A 260 21.40 -5.33 7.94
CA GLY A 260 22.39 -6.30 8.44
C GLY A 260 21.85 -7.70 8.72
N VAL A 261 20.64 -8.03 8.25
CA VAL A 261 20.06 -9.38 8.28
C VAL A 261 20.47 -10.10 6.99
N LYS A 262 21.17 -11.23 7.14
CA LYS A 262 21.63 -12.06 6.02
C LYS A 262 20.45 -12.81 5.39
N VAL A 263 20.57 -13.19 4.12
CA VAL A 263 19.45 -13.70 3.33
C VAL A 263 19.71 -15.14 2.88
N ILE A 264 18.73 -16.02 3.11
CA ILE A 264 18.57 -17.28 2.39
C ILE A 264 17.56 -17.01 1.28
N LEU A 265 18.03 -16.95 0.04
CA LEU A 265 17.24 -16.66 -1.16
C LEU A 265 16.75 -17.95 -1.79
N CYS A 266 15.46 -18.23 -1.65
CA CYS A 266 14.84 -19.42 -2.20
C CYS A 266 14.40 -19.20 -3.66
N ILE A 267 14.81 -20.14 -4.51
CA ILE A 267 14.46 -20.20 -5.92
C ILE A 267 14.09 -21.63 -6.31
N GLY A 268 13.30 -21.78 -7.37
CA GLY A 268 12.92 -23.08 -7.89
C GLY A 268 11.69 -23.02 -8.77
N GLU A 269 11.54 -24.06 -9.58
CA GLU A 269 10.51 -24.19 -10.59
C GLU A 269 9.38 -25.14 -10.18
N LEU A 270 8.20 -24.98 -10.79
CA LEU A 270 7.09 -25.91 -10.63
C LEU A 270 7.33 -27.19 -11.44
N LEU A 271 6.56 -28.25 -11.17
CA LEU A 271 6.71 -29.51 -11.90
C LEU A 271 6.53 -29.33 -13.43
N GLU A 272 5.57 -28.50 -13.83
CA GLU A 272 5.29 -28.21 -15.25
C GLU A 272 6.46 -27.51 -15.94
N ASP A 273 7.16 -26.61 -15.22
CA ASP A 273 8.35 -25.94 -15.75
C ASP A 273 9.49 -26.94 -15.96
N ARG A 274 9.69 -27.89 -15.02
CA ARG A 274 10.68 -28.96 -15.17
C ARG A 274 10.36 -29.86 -16.35
N GLU A 275 9.10 -30.32 -16.47
CA GLU A 275 8.65 -31.21 -17.53
C GLU A 275 8.70 -30.55 -18.92
N SER A 276 8.61 -29.22 -18.97
CA SER A 276 8.74 -28.43 -20.20
C SER A 276 10.16 -27.91 -20.50
N GLY A 277 11.16 -28.29 -19.69
CA GLY A 277 12.55 -27.89 -19.89
C GLY A 277 12.88 -26.44 -19.55
N LYS A 278 12.04 -25.78 -18.74
CA LYS A 278 12.13 -24.35 -18.37
C LYS A 278 12.77 -24.09 -17.01
N THR A 279 13.35 -25.10 -16.36
CA THR A 279 13.97 -24.98 -15.02
C THR A 279 14.87 -23.74 -14.92
N MET A 280 15.78 -23.54 -15.88
CA MET A 280 16.68 -22.39 -15.84
C MET A 280 16.04 -21.08 -16.25
N ASP A 281 15.00 -21.07 -17.06
CA ASP A 281 14.29 -19.82 -17.39
C ASP A 281 13.65 -19.25 -16.11
N VAL A 282 13.04 -20.13 -15.29
CA VAL A 282 12.46 -19.76 -14.01
C VAL A 282 13.53 -19.34 -13.00
N CYS A 283 14.56 -20.17 -12.81
CA CYS A 283 15.61 -19.87 -11.83
C CYS A 283 16.37 -18.58 -12.17
N LYS A 284 16.68 -18.34 -13.46
CA LYS A 284 17.31 -17.09 -13.89
C LYS A 284 16.40 -15.89 -13.68
N ALA A 285 15.11 -15.98 -14.01
CA ALA A 285 14.19 -14.86 -13.78
C ALA A 285 14.09 -14.50 -12.28
N GLN A 286 14.05 -15.51 -11.40
CA GLN A 286 14.00 -15.31 -9.95
C GLN A 286 15.31 -14.73 -9.41
N LEU A 287 16.47 -15.19 -9.88
CA LEU A 287 17.78 -14.67 -9.47
C LEU A 287 18.06 -13.28 -10.03
N GLN A 288 17.72 -13.03 -11.30
CA GLN A 288 18.02 -11.78 -12.00
C GLN A 288 17.40 -10.58 -11.27
N ALA A 289 16.18 -10.73 -10.76
CA ALA A 289 15.55 -9.65 -9.98
C ALA A 289 16.38 -9.27 -8.74
N VAL A 290 17.00 -10.23 -8.06
CA VAL A 290 17.88 -9.96 -6.91
C VAL A 290 19.22 -9.39 -7.36
N VAL A 291 19.81 -9.93 -8.42
CA VAL A 291 21.04 -9.39 -9.05
C VAL A 291 20.87 -7.91 -9.39
N ASP A 292 19.72 -7.52 -9.92
CA ASP A 292 19.43 -6.12 -10.30
C ASP A 292 19.20 -5.22 -9.08
N ALA A 293 18.86 -5.78 -7.92
CA ALA A 293 18.46 -5.03 -6.73
C ALA A 293 19.58 -4.82 -5.69
N VAL A 294 20.62 -5.65 -5.69
CA VAL A 294 21.70 -5.64 -4.67
C VAL A 294 23.07 -5.40 -5.30
N GLU A 295 24.07 -5.02 -4.50
CA GLU A 295 25.43 -4.78 -4.97
C GLU A 295 26.28 -6.07 -4.91
N GLU A 296 27.37 -6.14 -5.69
CA GLU A 296 28.29 -7.29 -5.71
C GLU A 296 28.76 -7.69 -4.30
N LYS A 297 29.07 -6.71 -3.45
CA LYS A 297 29.50 -6.94 -2.06
C LYS A 297 28.44 -7.61 -1.19
N ASP A 298 27.15 -7.44 -1.50
CA ASP A 298 26.09 -7.93 -0.64
C ASP A 298 25.95 -9.47 -0.73
N TRP A 299 26.45 -10.08 -1.81
CA TRP A 299 26.47 -11.53 -2.01
C TRP A 299 27.30 -12.29 -0.98
N GLU A 300 28.19 -11.64 -0.24
CA GLU A 300 28.87 -12.23 0.93
C GLU A 300 27.87 -12.63 2.06
N ASN A 301 26.69 -12.00 2.06
CA ASN A 301 25.64 -12.17 3.05
C ASN A 301 24.38 -12.85 2.48
N ILE A 302 24.48 -13.45 1.28
CA ILE A 302 23.41 -14.21 0.63
C ILE A 302 23.81 -15.69 0.52
N VAL A 303 22.85 -16.58 0.74
CA VAL A 303 22.92 -18.01 0.39
C VAL A 303 21.77 -18.29 -0.57
N ILE A 304 22.05 -18.94 -1.70
CA ILE A 304 21.01 -19.35 -2.65
C ILE A 304 20.52 -20.73 -2.23
N ALA A 305 19.23 -20.89 -2.02
CA ALA A 305 18.60 -22.18 -1.79
C ALA A 305 17.82 -22.59 -3.04
N TYR A 306 18.32 -23.59 -3.77
CA TYR A 306 17.59 -24.20 -4.87
C TYR A 306 16.62 -25.25 -4.33
N GLU A 307 15.32 -24.98 -4.49
CA GLU A 307 14.22 -25.78 -3.97
C GLU A 307 13.26 -26.10 -5.11
N PRO A 308 13.48 -27.19 -5.87
CA PRO A 308 12.52 -27.61 -6.89
C PRO A 308 11.16 -27.82 -6.21
N VAL A 309 10.17 -26.99 -6.55
CA VAL A 309 8.90 -26.92 -5.78
C VAL A 309 8.20 -28.28 -5.78
N TRP A 310 8.35 -29.02 -6.87
CA TRP A 310 7.83 -30.37 -7.04
C TRP A 310 8.47 -31.43 -6.13
N ALA A 311 9.59 -31.13 -5.47
CA ALA A 311 10.28 -31.99 -4.52
C ALA A 311 10.06 -31.59 -3.04
N ILE A 312 9.26 -30.56 -2.77
CA ILE A 312 8.98 -30.07 -1.41
C ILE A 312 7.71 -30.77 -0.89
N GLY A 313 7.86 -31.66 0.11
CA GLY A 313 6.72 -32.30 0.78
C GLY A 313 5.87 -33.25 -0.08
N THR A 314 6.26 -33.51 -1.33
CA THR A 314 5.51 -34.36 -2.28
C THR A 314 5.92 -35.83 -2.22
N GLY A 315 7.02 -36.15 -1.54
CA GLY A 315 7.65 -37.48 -1.56
C GLY A 315 8.42 -37.80 -2.85
N LYS A 316 8.38 -36.92 -3.87
CA LYS A 316 9.31 -36.95 -5.00
C LYS A 316 10.59 -36.24 -4.59
N THR A 317 11.74 -36.81 -4.92
CA THR A 317 13.06 -36.23 -4.58
C THR A 317 13.87 -36.11 -5.86
N ALA A 318 14.56 -34.98 -6.07
CA ALA A 318 15.52 -34.90 -7.16
C ALA A 318 16.67 -35.87 -6.87
N THR A 319 17.16 -36.57 -7.89
CA THR A 319 18.39 -37.35 -7.73
C THR A 319 19.57 -36.38 -7.52
N PRO A 320 20.68 -36.84 -6.91
CA PRO A 320 21.88 -36.01 -6.78
C PRO A 320 22.36 -35.43 -8.11
N ASP A 321 22.26 -36.17 -9.22
CA ASP A 321 22.64 -35.68 -10.55
C ASP A 321 21.72 -34.55 -11.05
N VAL A 322 20.41 -34.62 -10.76
CA VAL A 322 19.46 -33.57 -11.16
C VAL A 322 19.66 -32.29 -10.34
N ALA A 323 19.95 -32.44 -9.04
CA ALA A 323 20.30 -31.31 -8.19
C ALA A 323 21.60 -30.65 -8.67
N GLU A 324 22.65 -31.45 -8.91
CA GLU A 324 23.94 -30.97 -9.41
C GLU A 324 23.83 -30.25 -10.75
N GLU A 325 23.09 -30.82 -11.72
CA GLU A 325 22.86 -30.20 -13.02
C GLU A 325 22.32 -28.76 -12.89
N THR A 326 21.39 -28.55 -11.96
CA THR A 326 20.76 -27.24 -11.78
C THR A 326 21.67 -26.30 -10.98
N HIS A 327 22.36 -26.80 -9.95
CA HIS A 327 23.33 -26.02 -9.17
C HIS A 327 24.47 -25.50 -10.03
N SER A 328 25.04 -26.35 -10.90
CA SER A 328 26.09 -25.96 -11.84
C SER A 328 25.64 -24.85 -12.80
N GLN A 329 24.39 -24.94 -13.28
CA GLN A 329 23.82 -23.91 -14.15
C GLN A 329 23.50 -22.60 -13.41
N ILE A 330 23.09 -22.67 -12.14
CA ILE A 330 22.96 -21.50 -11.27
C ILE A 330 24.33 -20.85 -11.06
N ARG A 331 25.37 -21.63 -10.77
CA ARG A 331 26.73 -21.10 -10.56
C ARG A 331 27.27 -20.43 -11.83
N ALA A 332 27.07 -21.04 -13.00
CA ALA A 332 27.41 -20.45 -14.28
C ALA A 332 26.65 -19.13 -14.56
N PHE A 333 25.37 -19.06 -14.18
CA PHE A 333 24.62 -17.81 -14.26
C PHE A 333 25.20 -16.74 -13.33
N MET A 334 25.52 -17.07 -12.07
CA MET A 334 26.12 -16.12 -11.13
C MET A 334 27.47 -15.57 -11.63
N ALA A 335 28.28 -16.41 -12.31
CA ALA A 335 29.56 -15.98 -12.86
C ALA A 335 29.40 -14.94 -13.98
N ALA A 336 28.33 -15.07 -14.77
CA ALA A 336 28.02 -14.17 -15.87
C ALA A 336 27.26 -12.91 -15.44
N ALA A 337 26.34 -13.04 -14.48
CA ALA A 337 25.43 -11.98 -14.07
C ALA A 337 26.01 -11.07 -12.97
N VAL A 338 26.90 -11.59 -12.12
CA VAL A 338 27.54 -10.84 -11.03
C VAL A 338 29.04 -10.76 -11.26
N SER A 339 29.77 -11.84 -10.94
CA SER A 339 31.20 -11.98 -11.24
C SER A 339 31.67 -13.42 -11.02
N PRO A 340 32.76 -13.86 -11.66
CA PRO A 340 33.37 -15.16 -11.39
C PRO A 340 33.74 -15.35 -9.91
N ALA A 341 34.18 -14.28 -9.24
CA ALA A 341 34.56 -14.32 -7.83
C ALA A 341 33.34 -14.57 -6.92
N VAL A 342 32.20 -13.91 -7.19
CA VAL A 342 30.96 -14.19 -6.46
C VAL A 342 30.47 -15.60 -6.72
N ALA A 343 30.53 -16.10 -7.96
CA ALA A 343 30.09 -17.46 -8.29
C ALA A 343 30.90 -18.56 -7.57
N GLU A 344 32.20 -18.34 -7.37
CA GLU A 344 33.07 -19.25 -6.61
C GLU A 344 32.77 -19.23 -5.10
N GLN A 345 32.30 -18.11 -4.56
CA GLN A 345 32.13 -17.92 -3.11
C GLN A 345 30.69 -18.08 -2.60
N VAL A 346 29.69 -17.76 -3.43
CA VAL A 346 28.30 -17.85 -3.04
C VAL A 346 27.95 -19.32 -2.79
N ARG A 347 27.33 -19.58 -1.64
CA ARG A 347 26.86 -20.92 -1.30
C ARG A 347 25.51 -21.17 -1.97
N ILE A 348 25.42 -22.29 -2.67
CA ILE A 348 24.21 -22.78 -3.32
C ILE A 348 23.82 -24.09 -2.61
N ILE A 349 22.79 -24.01 -1.77
CA ILE A 349 22.30 -25.13 -0.97
C ILE A 349 21.06 -25.77 -1.60
N TYR A 350 20.89 -27.07 -1.40
CA TYR A 350 19.74 -27.82 -1.91
C TYR A 350 18.62 -27.87 -0.85
N GLY A 351 17.40 -27.44 -1.19
CA GLY A 351 16.25 -27.44 -0.28
C GLY A 351 15.08 -28.34 -0.68
N GLY A 352 15.32 -29.32 -1.55
CA GLY A 352 14.34 -30.39 -1.78
C GLY A 352 14.24 -31.38 -0.61
N SER A 353 13.59 -32.53 -0.82
CA SER A 353 13.39 -33.60 0.19
C SER A 353 14.69 -34.26 0.70
N VAL A 354 15.49 -33.54 1.49
CA VAL A 354 16.71 -34.01 2.16
C VAL A 354 16.37 -34.86 3.38
N SER A 355 17.14 -35.93 3.57
CA SER A 355 17.00 -36.89 4.66
C SER A 355 18.37 -37.52 5.01
N THR A 356 18.42 -38.25 6.11
CA THR A 356 19.59 -39.05 6.50
C THR A 356 19.98 -40.12 5.49
N LYS A 357 19.08 -40.48 4.55
CA LYS A 357 19.31 -41.49 3.52
C LYS A 357 20.01 -40.96 2.29
N ASN A 358 19.90 -39.66 1.98
CA ASN A 358 20.40 -39.07 0.73
C ASN A 358 21.37 -37.90 0.92
N CYS A 359 21.51 -37.34 2.13
CA CYS A 359 22.39 -36.20 2.39
C CYS A 359 23.85 -36.46 1.92
N LYS A 360 24.38 -37.66 2.14
CA LYS A 360 25.78 -38.00 1.80
C LYS A 360 26.03 -38.00 0.30
N ASP A 361 25.05 -38.47 -0.47
CA ASP A 361 25.16 -38.49 -1.93
C ASP A 361 24.98 -37.10 -2.53
N LEU A 362 24.16 -36.25 -1.89
CA LEU A 362 23.94 -34.86 -2.30
C LEU A 362 25.15 -33.97 -1.97
N ILE A 363 25.69 -34.02 -0.74
CA ILE A 363 26.81 -33.15 -0.33
C ILE A 363 28.13 -33.52 -1.03
N ALA A 364 28.23 -34.73 -1.59
CA ALA A 364 29.39 -35.17 -2.36
C ALA A 364 29.44 -34.56 -3.78
N LYS A 365 28.41 -33.82 -4.20
CA LYS A 365 28.36 -33.11 -5.47
C LYS A 365 29.20 -31.83 -5.44
N GLU A 366 29.72 -31.41 -6.59
CA GLU A 366 30.69 -30.33 -6.68
C GLU A 366 30.04 -28.97 -6.36
N ASP A 367 28.82 -28.74 -6.86
CA ASP A 367 28.15 -27.45 -6.74
C ASP A 367 27.10 -27.37 -5.61
N ILE A 368 27.00 -28.41 -4.76
CA ILE A 368 26.06 -28.45 -3.63
C ILE A 368 26.78 -28.10 -2.33
N ASP A 369 26.56 -26.89 -1.83
CA ASP A 369 27.28 -26.32 -0.67
C ASP A 369 26.60 -26.59 0.68
N GLY A 370 25.52 -27.38 0.72
CA GLY A 370 24.75 -27.65 1.92
C GLY A 370 23.26 -27.84 1.66
N PHE A 371 22.45 -27.72 2.72
CA PHE A 371 21.02 -28.04 2.69
C PHE A 371 20.13 -27.00 3.36
N LEU A 372 18.92 -26.81 2.80
CA LEU A 372 17.79 -26.17 3.48
C LEU A 372 16.75 -27.24 3.80
N VAL A 373 16.72 -27.72 5.06
CA VAL A 373 15.97 -28.93 5.41
C VAL A 373 14.63 -28.60 6.07
N GLY A 374 13.54 -28.99 5.41
CA GLY A 374 12.16 -28.88 5.92
C GLY A 374 11.84 -29.90 7.02
N GLY A 375 10.85 -30.77 6.82
CA GLY A 375 10.31 -31.64 7.88
C GLY A 375 11.29 -32.58 8.61
N ALA A 376 12.46 -32.88 8.02
CA ALA A 376 13.51 -33.65 8.71
C ALA A 376 14.27 -32.83 9.76
N SER A 377 14.28 -31.49 9.69
CA SER A 377 14.92 -30.64 10.70
C SER A 377 14.18 -30.61 12.04
N LEU A 378 12.92 -31.05 12.05
CA LEU A 378 12.08 -31.15 13.25
C LEU A 378 12.30 -32.46 14.02
N LYS A 379 13.29 -33.27 13.63
CA LYS A 379 13.55 -34.59 14.20
C LYS A 379 14.97 -34.67 14.78
N PRO A 380 15.21 -35.49 15.82
CA PRO A 380 16.55 -35.62 16.42
C PRO A 380 17.64 -36.09 15.45
N ASP A 381 17.26 -36.87 14.43
CA ASP A 381 18.17 -37.37 13.39
C ASP A 381 18.62 -36.28 12.40
N PHE A 382 18.14 -35.03 12.54
CA PHE A 382 18.72 -33.89 11.82
C PHE A 382 20.22 -33.73 12.08
N VAL A 383 20.70 -34.15 13.26
CA VAL A 383 22.14 -34.16 13.59
C VAL A 383 22.93 -35.04 12.62
N ASP A 384 22.34 -36.11 12.10
CA ASP A 384 23.02 -36.96 11.11
C ASP A 384 23.17 -36.21 9.78
N ILE A 385 22.18 -35.37 9.41
CA ILE A 385 22.24 -34.52 8.20
C ILE A 385 23.30 -33.42 8.34
N ILE A 386 23.46 -32.86 9.54
CA ILE A 386 24.51 -31.86 9.85
C ILE A 386 25.92 -32.47 9.70
N ASN A 387 26.07 -33.77 9.92
CA ASN A 387 27.34 -34.49 9.84
C ASN A 387 27.54 -35.24 8.50
N CYS A 388 26.70 -34.94 7.51
CA CYS A 388 27.05 -35.18 6.10
C CYS A 388 28.01 -34.03 5.70
#